data_AF-A0A388SDU2-F1
#
_entry.id   AF-A0A388SDU2-F1
#
_cell.length_a   1.000
_cell.length_b   1.000
_cell.length_c   1.000
_cell.angle_alpha   90.00
_cell.angle_beta   90.00
_cell.angle_gamma   90.00
#
_symmetry.space_group_name_H-M   'P 1'
#
loop_
_entity.id
_entity.type
_entity.pdbx_description
1 polymer ?
#
loop_
_entity_poly.entity_id
_entity_poly.type
_entity_poly.pdbx_seq_one_letter_code
_entity_poly.pdbx_strand_id
1 'polypeptide(L)'
;MAEAEEVKTETVTVTLTEDTLAGLRLIAEHKGITVEEVIGRLASAAAKTAHTAKSANEKRKAIAQLISEELTDLNAKKDEFLKQMRERREQNKRNPPNP
;
A
#
# COMPACT_ATOMS: atom_id res chain seq x y z
N MET A 1 -34.76 -13.44 3.34
CA MET A 1 -34.53 -13.97 1.99
C MET A 1 -33.32 -13.24 1.46
N ALA A 2 -32.21 -13.94 1.21
CA ALA A 2 -30.99 -13.30 0.69
C ALA A 2 -31.11 -13.23 -0.84
N GLU A 3 -31.01 -12.02 -1.39
CA GLU A 3 -30.95 -11.79 -2.84
C GLU A 3 -29.66 -12.42 -3.38
N ALA A 4 -29.80 -13.28 -4.39
CA ALA A 4 -28.65 -13.88 -5.06
C ALA A 4 -27.95 -12.81 -5.89
N GLU A 5 -26.71 -12.49 -5.53
CA GLU A 5 -25.84 -11.58 -6.28
C GLU A 5 -25.63 -12.15 -7.70
N GLU A 6 -26.12 -11.44 -8.71
CA GLU A 6 -26.04 -11.86 -10.11
C GLU A 6 -24.57 -11.73 -10.57
N VAL A 7 -23.87 -12.87 -10.63
CA VAL A 7 -22.48 -12.91 -11.08
C VAL A 7 -22.44 -12.62 -12.58
N LYS A 8 -22.02 -11.40 -12.93
CA LYS A 8 -21.76 -11.00 -14.32
C LYS A 8 -20.60 -11.82 -14.87
N THR A 9 -20.89 -12.74 -15.78
CA THR A 9 -19.88 -13.55 -16.46
C THR A 9 -19.51 -12.92 -17.80
N GLU A 10 -18.24 -12.56 -17.99
CA GLU A 10 -17.68 -12.15 -19.27
C GLU A 10 -16.76 -13.24 -19.81
N THR A 11 -16.91 -13.58 -21.09
CA THR A 11 -16.03 -14.51 -21.78
C THR A 11 -14.76 -13.80 -22.22
N VAL A 12 -13.60 -14.28 -21.77
CA VAL A 12 -12.29 -13.73 -22.12
C VAL A 12 -11.49 -14.76 -22.91
N THR A 13 -10.97 -14.36 -24.06
CA THR A 13 -10.07 -15.20 -24.86
C THR A 13 -8.62 -14.96 -24.42
N VAL A 14 -7.88 -16.03 -24.13
CA VAL A 14 -6.47 -15.98 -23.71
C VAL A 14 -5.64 -16.82 -24.66
N THR A 15 -4.57 -16.25 -25.20
CA THR A 15 -3.60 -16.96 -26.04
C THR A 15 -2.50 -17.54 -25.16
N LEU A 16 -2.27 -18.84 -25.27
CA LEU A 16 -1.24 -19.56 -24.53
C LEU A 16 -0.25 -20.20 -25.50
N THR A 17 1.01 -20.35 -25.07
CA THR A 17 1.97 -21.19 -25.80
C THR A 17 1.58 -22.66 -25.66
N GLU A 18 2.00 -23.48 -26.63
CA GLU A 18 1.70 -24.91 -26.64
C GLU A 18 2.24 -25.61 -25.39
N ASP A 19 3.47 -25.30 -24.98
CA ASP A 19 4.08 -25.83 -23.75
C ASP A 19 3.28 -25.46 -22.49
N THR A 20 2.79 -24.21 -22.42
CA THR A 20 2.00 -23.76 -21.28
C THR A 20 0.66 -24.50 -21.22
N LEU A 21 0.01 -24.67 -22.37
CA LEU A 21 -1.25 -25.41 -22.46
C LEU A 21 -1.06 -26.89 -22.09
N ALA A 22 0.04 -27.52 -22.54
CA ALA A 22 0.39 -28.88 -22.18
C ALA A 22 0.58 -29.04 -20.65
N GLY A 23 1.34 -28.13 -20.03
CA GLY A 23 1.53 -28.11 -18.58
C GLY A 23 0.21 -27.93 -17.82
N LEU A 24 -0.65 -27.01 -18.26
CA LEU A 24 -1.96 -26.78 -17.64
C LEU A 24 -2.89 -28.00 -17.77
N ARG A 25 -2.85 -28.70 -18.91
CA ARG A 25 -3.62 -29.95 -19.10
C ARG A 25 -3.21 -31.04 -18.12
N LEU A 26 -1.91 -31.22 -17.87
CA LEU A 26 -1.42 -32.17 -16.86
C LEU A 26 -1.93 -31.82 -15.45
N ILE A 27 -1.94 -30.54 -15.09
CA ILE A 27 -2.45 -30.07 -13.79
C ILE A 27 -3.96 -30.31 -13.69
N ALA A 28 -4.70 -29.98 -14.76
CA ALA A 28 -6.14 -30.14 -14.85
C ALA A 28 -6.54 -31.61 -14.70
N GLU A 29 -5.86 -32.51 -15.43
CA GLU A 29 -6.05 -33.96 -15.35
C GLU A 29 -5.76 -34.48 -13.93
N HIS A 30 -4.61 -34.13 -13.35
CA HIS A 30 -4.24 -34.55 -12.00
C HIS A 30 -5.24 -34.12 -10.93
N LYS A 31 -5.86 -32.94 -11.10
CA LYS A 31 -6.84 -32.39 -10.16
C LYS A 31 -8.29 -32.75 -10.50
N GLY A 32 -8.54 -33.41 -11.63
CA GLY A 32 -9.90 -33.73 -12.11
C GLY A 32 -10.76 -32.50 -12.40
N ILE A 33 -10.16 -31.40 -12.90
CA ILE A 33 -10.84 -30.15 -13.25
C ILE A 33 -10.52 -29.74 -14.70
N THR A 34 -11.18 -28.71 -15.21
CA THR A 34 -10.88 -28.16 -16.55
C THR A 34 -9.70 -27.20 -16.53
N VAL A 35 -9.10 -26.98 -17.71
CA VAL A 35 -7.99 -26.00 -17.86
C VAL A 35 -8.49 -24.58 -17.56
N GLU A 36 -9.70 -24.25 -17.98
CA GLU A 36 -10.37 -22.98 -17.71
C GLU A 36 -10.50 -22.74 -16.20
N GLU A 37 -10.83 -23.78 -15.43
CA GLU A 37 -10.95 -23.64 -13.99
C GLU A 37 -9.59 -23.50 -13.29
N VAL A 38 -8.54 -24.16 -13.79
CA VAL A 38 -7.16 -23.91 -13.34
C VAL A 38 -6.79 -22.44 -13.55
N ILE A 39 -7.05 -21.89 -14.75
CA ILE A 39 -6.76 -20.50 -15.09
C ILE A 39 -7.58 -19.55 -14.21
N GLY A 40 -8.88 -19.81 -14.03
CA GLY A 40 -9.76 -18.99 -13.19
C GLY A 40 -9.28 -18.92 -11.74
N ARG A 41 -8.84 -20.06 -11.17
CA ARG A 41 -8.28 -20.09 -9.80
C ARG A 41 -6.96 -19.32 -9.70
N LEU A 42 -6.07 -19.48 -10.69
CA LEU A 42 -4.81 -18.73 -10.74
C LEU A 42 -5.05 -17.23 -10.87
N ALA A 43 -5.95 -16.82 -11.76
CA ALA A 43 -6.32 -15.42 -11.95
C ALA A 43 -6.93 -14.82 -10.67
N SER A 44 -7.82 -15.55 -9.99
CA SER A 44 -8.40 -15.11 -8.71
C SER A 44 -7.33 -14.93 -7.62
N ALA A 45 -6.41 -15.88 -7.49
CA ALA A 45 -5.31 -15.78 -6.53
C ALA A 45 -4.38 -14.60 -6.83
N ALA A 46 -4.03 -14.41 -8.11
CA ALA A 46 -3.23 -13.27 -8.57
C ALA A 46 -3.93 -11.94 -8.30
N ALA A 47 -5.23 -11.83 -8.59
CA ALA A 47 -6.02 -10.63 -8.35
C ALA A 47 -6.09 -10.27 -6.85
N LYS A 48 -6.36 -11.24 -5.97
CA LYS A 48 -6.36 -11.03 -4.51
C LYS A 48 -5.00 -10.54 -4.01
N THR A 49 -3.92 -11.12 -4.52
CA THR A 49 -2.56 -10.74 -4.16
C THR A 49 -2.24 -9.33 -4.64
N ALA A 50 -2.57 -9.00 -5.89
CA ALA A 50 -2.35 -7.67 -6.47
C ALA A 50 -3.15 -6.59 -5.72
N HIS A 51 -4.41 -6.87 -5.38
CA HIS A 51 -5.26 -5.96 -4.59
C HIS A 51 -4.67 -5.70 -3.20
N THR A 52 -4.24 -6.77 -2.52
CA THR A 52 -3.61 -6.67 -1.18
C THR A 52 -2.32 -5.85 -1.25
N ALA A 53 -1.46 -6.11 -2.24
CA ALA A 53 -0.22 -5.36 -2.44
C ALA A 53 -0.48 -3.88 -2.73
N LYS A 54 -1.48 -3.57 -3.56
CA LYS A 54 -1.90 -2.19 -3.84
C LYS A 54 -2.35 -1.49 -2.57
N SER A 55 -3.26 -2.10 -1.80
CA SER A 55 -3.76 -1.54 -0.54
C SER A 55 -2.64 -1.32 0.48
N ALA A 56 -1.72 -2.28 0.62
CA ALA A 56 -0.56 -2.13 1.50
C ALA A 56 0.35 -0.96 1.08
N ASN A 57 0.58 -0.78 -0.22
CA ASN A 57 1.38 0.33 -0.73
C ASN A 57 0.69 1.69 -0.52
N GLU A 58 -0.64 1.76 -0.68
CA GLU A 58 -1.42 2.97 -0.37
C GLU A 58 -1.32 3.34 1.11
N LYS A 59 -1.49 2.37 2.02
CA LYS A 59 -1.29 2.58 3.46
C LYS A 59 0.12 3.05 3.78
N ARG A 60 1.14 2.45 3.16
CA ARG A 60 2.54 2.87 3.32
C ARG A 60 2.75 4.33 2.89
N LYS A 61 2.16 4.74 1.76
CA LYS A 61 2.23 6.13 1.28
C LYS A 61 1.57 7.11 2.25
N ALA A 62 0.38 6.77 2.77
CA ALA A 62 -0.31 7.61 3.74
C ALA A 62 0.50 7.80 5.04
N ILE A 63 1.11 6.72 5.55
CA ILE A 63 1.99 6.80 6.73
C ILE A 63 3.22 7.68 6.45
N ALA A 64 3.85 7.52 5.28
CA ALA A 64 5.01 8.33 4.92
C ALA A 64 4.66 9.83 4.81
N GLN A 65 3.46 10.17 4.32
CA GLN A 65 2.97 11.55 4.28
C GLN A 65 2.78 12.11 5.70
N LEU A 66 2.09 11.38 6.59
CA LEU A 66 1.88 11.80 7.98
C LEU A 66 3.21 12.05 8.70
N ILE A 67 4.18 11.13 8.57
CA ILE A 67 5.51 11.30 9.18
C ILE A 67 6.21 12.54 8.62
N SER A 68 6.08 12.82 7.31
CA SER A 68 6.71 13.98 6.69
C SER A 68 6.10 15.30 7.18
N GLU A 69 4.78 15.34 7.37
CA GLU A 69 4.07 16.48 7.94
C GLU A 69 4.49 16.70 9.40
N GLU A 70 4.48 15.66 10.24
CA GLU A 70 4.89 15.74 11.64
C GLU A 70 6.35 16.19 11.80
N LEU A 71 7.26 15.69 10.94
CA LEU A 71 8.66 16.11 10.95
C LEU A 71 8.82 17.58 10.55
N THR A 72 8.02 18.06 9.60
CA THR A 72 8.01 19.47 9.19
C THR A 72 7.61 20.36 10.36
N ASP A 73 6.51 20.02 11.04
CA ASP A 73 6.00 20.75 12.20
C ASP A 73 6.98 20.74 13.38
N LEU A 74 7.62 19.60 13.63
CA LEU A 74 8.59 19.46 14.72
C LEU A 74 9.84 20.29 14.44
N ASN A 75 10.30 20.34 13.19
CA ASN A 75 11.41 21.21 12.80
C ASN A 75 11.06 22.69 12.96
N ALA A 76 9.85 23.11 12.56
CA ALA A 76 9.41 24.49 12.76
C ALA A 76 9.38 24.89 14.25
N LYS A 77 8.82 24.02 15.11
CA LYS A 77 8.80 24.23 16.57
C LYS A 77 10.20 24.29 17.18
N LYS A 78 11.11 23.42 16.71
CA LYS A 78 12.52 23.43 17.14
C LYS A 78 13.20 24.75 16.78
N ASP A 79 13.01 25.24 15.55
CA ASP A 79 13.62 26.48 15.09
C ASP A 79 13.09 27.69 15.88
N GLU A 80 11.79 27.73 16.14
CA GLU A 80 11.17 28.76 16.98
C GLU A 80 11.73 28.71 18.41
N PHE A 81 11.81 27.53 19.02
CA PHE A 81 12.39 27.37 20.35
C PHE A 81 13.85 27.85 20.39
N LEU A 82 14.66 27.49 19.40
CA LEU A 82 16.05 27.94 19.30
C LEU A 82 16.16 29.45 19.14
N LYS A 83 15.23 30.07 18.41
CA LYS A 83 15.14 31.54 18.29
C LYS A 83 14.82 32.19 19.63
N GLN A 84 13.79 31.72 20.34
CA GLN A 84 13.41 32.23 21.67
C GLN A 84 14.57 32.11 22.67
N MET A 85 15.33 31.01 22.64
CA MET A 85 16.49 30.82 23.52
C MET A 85 17.62 31.80 23.21
N ARG A 86 17.85 32.16 21.93
CA ARG A 86 18.83 33.20 21.58
C ARG A 86 18.39 34.57 22.07
N GLU A 87 17.13 34.93 21.83
CA GLU A 87 16.56 36.21 22.26
C GLU A 87 16.63 36.38 23.78
N ARG A 88 16.29 35.34 24.56
CA ARG A 88 16.44 35.34 26.02
C ARG A 88 17.90 35.53 26.46
N ARG A 89 18.86 34.85 25.80
CA ARG A 89 20.29 35.04 26.11
C ARG A 89 20.75 36.46 25.83
N GLU A 90 20.26 37.10 24.77
CA GLU A 90 20.58 38.50 24.46
C GLU A 90 19.94 39.47 25.44
N GLN A 91 18.69 39.24 25.84
CA GLN A 91 18.01 40.05 26.86
C GLN A 91 18.72 39.97 28.20
N ASN A 92 19.11 38.77 28.66
CA ASN A 92 19.86 38.60 29.90
C ASN A 92 21.24 39.27 29.88
N LYS A 93 21.86 39.44 28.70
CA LYS A 93 23.09 40.22 28.55
C LYS A 93 22.85 41.73 28.65
N ARG A 94 21.72 42.21 28.13
CA ARG A 94 21.35 43.63 28.16
C ARG A 94 20.85 44.07 29.54
N ASN A 95 20.04 43.23 30.18
CA ASN A 95 19.48 43.45 31.51
C ASN A 95 19.86 42.26 32.41
N PRO A 96 21.07 42.24 33.00
CA PRO A 96 21.44 41.21 33.93
C PRO A 96 20.47 41.23 35.12
N PRO A 97 19.99 40.06 35.60
CA PRO A 97 19.16 40.01 36.78
C PRO A 97 19.92 40.64 37.96
N ASN A 98 19.27 41.56 38.67
CA ASN A 98 19.87 42.18 39.86
C ASN A 98 20.07 41.08 40.93
N PRO A 99 21.22 41.08 41.64
CA PRO A 99 21.55 40.07 42.64
C PRO A 99 20.60 40.07 43.84
#